data_AF-A0A2H4U4P6-F1
#
_entry.id   AF-A0A2H4U4P6-F1
#
_cell.length_a   1.000
_cell.length_b   1.000
_cell.length_c   1.000
_cell.angle_alpha   90.00
_cell.angle_beta   90.00
_cell.angle_gamma   90.00
#
_symmetry.space_group_name_H-M   'P 1'
#
loop_
_entity.id
_entity.type
_entity.pdbx_description
1 polymer ?
#
loop_
_entity_poly.entity_id
_entity_poly.type
_entity_poly.pdbx_seq_one_letter_code
_entity_poly.pdbx_strand_id
1 'polypeptide(L)'
;MCFEIMDEDFRFRYHHPLPNFYKVSNPANPKTQIDNSVLKDLERLAAENNCAGISYSKLSDDFRKEWNIDFDNVIIFKYLMSPEILEMDQSKLKCKLIDDEFQEIGRKMYGFADFLRKNEFSAELLNPLDDKISLRAIAMQSNDAVITRSNMCLFKEGLNIGFFMIHTSIENLPFKQENDMCWVGEFCKTCGKCIRKCPENAFDENELVLRKVCTAHREGCSQCMLVCPFYKKGYIKIKQKYDKRVAKKRG
;
A
#
# COMPACT_ATOMS: atom_id res chain seq x y z
N MET A 1 43.55 -5.17 16.12
CA MET A 1 43.10 -4.59 14.83
C MET A 1 41.63 -4.90 14.70
N CYS A 2 40.79 -3.98 15.19
CA CYS A 2 39.36 -4.01 14.97
C CYS A 2 39.12 -3.52 13.54
N PHE A 3 38.57 -4.37 12.68
CA PHE A 3 37.93 -3.90 11.47
C PHE A 3 36.51 -3.49 11.86
N GLU A 4 36.32 -2.19 12.10
CA GLU A 4 35.01 -1.57 12.01
C GLU A 4 34.58 -1.64 10.54
N ILE A 5 33.70 -2.59 10.23
CA ILE A 5 32.92 -2.53 9.00
C ILE A 5 31.83 -1.50 9.27
N MET A 6 32.05 -0.28 8.77
CA MET A 6 31.05 0.77 8.78
C MET A 6 29.83 0.31 7.98
N ASP A 7 28.68 0.42 8.66
CA ASP A 7 27.33 0.01 8.30
C ASP A 7 26.78 0.92 7.17
N GLU A 8 27.26 0.74 5.94
CA GLU A 8 26.75 1.45 4.76
C GLU A 8 26.13 0.49 3.71
N ASP A 9 24.81 0.59 3.58
CA ASP A 9 24.05 0.37 2.33
C ASP A 9 23.71 -1.09 1.91
N PHE A 10 23.28 -1.95 2.84
CA PHE A 10 22.64 -3.23 2.50
C PHE A 10 21.21 -3.00 1.98
N ARG A 11 21.05 -2.61 0.70
CA ARG A 11 19.74 -2.35 0.09
C ARG A 11 18.91 -3.63 0.03
N PHE A 12 17.85 -3.62 0.81
CA PHE A 12 17.26 -4.79 1.46
C PHE A 12 16.00 -5.29 0.74
N ARG A 13 16.00 -5.54 -0.58
CA ARG A 13 14.79 -5.97 -1.30
C ARG A 13 15.16 -6.86 -2.49
N TYR A 14 14.41 -7.93 -2.70
CA TYR A 14 14.46 -8.69 -3.97
C TYR A 14 13.74 -7.96 -5.12
N HIS A 15 13.05 -6.86 -4.83
CA HIS A 15 12.43 -6.03 -5.85
C HIS A 15 13.46 -5.22 -6.62
N HIS A 16 13.43 -5.34 -7.95
CA HIS A 16 14.24 -4.49 -8.80
C HIS A 16 13.61 -3.08 -8.92
N PRO A 17 14.42 -2.02 -9.07
CA PRO A 17 13.90 -0.70 -9.39
C PRO A 17 13.03 -0.74 -10.64
N LEU A 18 11.89 -0.05 -10.61
CA LEU A 18 11.02 0.07 -11.78
C LEU A 18 11.69 0.98 -12.82
N PRO A 19 11.92 0.49 -14.05
CA PRO A 19 12.32 1.36 -15.15
C PRO A 19 11.26 2.43 -15.42
N ASN A 20 11.69 3.56 -15.95
CA ASN A 20 10.76 4.59 -16.40
C ASN A 20 10.05 4.14 -17.69
N PHE A 21 8.72 4.05 -17.65
CA PHE A 21 7.89 3.66 -18.80
C PHE A 21 6.93 4.77 -19.28
N TYR A 22 7.13 6.02 -18.87
CA TYR A 22 6.31 7.14 -19.38
C TYR A 22 6.45 7.25 -20.89
N LYS A 23 5.31 7.42 -21.57
CA LYS A 23 5.25 7.71 -23.01
C LYS A 23 4.79 9.13 -23.30
N VAL A 24 4.23 9.80 -22.29
CA VAL A 24 3.71 11.15 -22.39
C VAL A 24 4.43 12.02 -21.36
N SER A 25 4.98 13.15 -21.77
CA SER A 25 5.58 14.11 -20.84
C SER A 25 4.52 14.80 -20.00
N ASN A 26 4.89 15.27 -18.81
CA ASN A 26 4.00 16.15 -18.04
C ASN A 26 3.70 17.43 -18.86
N PRO A 27 2.47 17.96 -18.79
CA PRO A 27 2.13 19.23 -19.42
C PRO A 27 2.91 20.37 -18.75
N ALA A 28 3.29 21.38 -19.54
CA ALA A 28 4.00 22.56 -19.03
C ALA A 28 3.13 23.39 -18.05
N ASN A 29 1.82 23.43 -18.30
CA ASN A 29 0.83 24.09 -17.45
C ASN A 29 -0.28 23.08 -17.09
N PRO A 30 -0.10 22.30 -16.02
CA PRO A 30 -1.08 21.30 -15.60
C PRO A 30 -2.41 21.90 -15.19
N LYS A 31 -3.52 21.27 -15.58
CA LYS A 31 -4.85 21.51 -15.02
C LYS A 31 -4.90 21.03 -13.57
N THR A 32 -5.80 21.61 -12.77
CA THR A 32 -6.04 21.21 -11.38
C THR A 32 -7.46 20.70 -11.13
N GLN A 33 -8.38 20.89 -12.08
CA GLN A 33 -9.77 20.47 -11.94
C GLN A 33 -10.06 19.34 -12.94
N ILE A 34 -10.42 18.16 -12.42
CA ILE A 34 -10.86 17.03 -13.22
C ILE A 34 -12.38 17.06 -13.43
N ASP A 35 -12.79 16.84 -14.67
CA ASP A 35 -14.20 16.66 -15.00
C ASP A 35 -14.68 15.26 -14.61
N ASN A 36 -15.94 15.15 -14.20
CA ASN A 36 -16.55 13.87 -13.83
C ASN A 36 -16.50 12.81 -14.94
N SER A 37 -16.50 13.21 -16.21
CA SER A 37 -16.33 12.29 -17.34
C SER A 37 -14.94 11.67 -17.37
N VAL A 38 -13.88 12.49 -17.24
CA VAL A 38 -12.49 12.04 -17.24
C VAL A 38 -12.19 11.18 -16.01
N LEU A 39 -12.74 11.54 -14.84
CA LEU A 39 -12.62 10.73 -13.63
C LEU A 39 -13.25 9.34 -13.80
N LYS A 40 -14.47 9.27 -14.37
CA LYS A 40 -15.13 7.99 -14.67
C LYS A 40 -14.36 7.17 -15.70
N ASP A 41 -13.75 7.81 -16.68
CA ASP A 41 -12.92 7.15 -17.68
C ASP A 41 -11.65 6.55 -17.04
N LEU A 42 -11.03 7.25 -16.08
CA LEU A 42 -9.92 6.72 -15.29
C LEU A 42 -10.34 5.51 -14.46
N GLU A 43 -11.47 5.59 -13.75
CA GLU A 43 -12.01 4.50 -12.95
C GLU A 43 -12.35 3.27 -13.80
N ARG A 44 -12.96 3.49 -14.97
CA ARG A 44 -13.24 2.42 -15.94
C ARG A 44 -11.95 1.79 -16.44
N LEU A 45 -10.95 2.59 -16.82
CA LEU A 45 -9.65 2.11 -17.28
C LEU A 45 -8.97 1.27 -16.19
N ALA A 46 -9.06 1.68 -14.92
CA ALA A 46 -8.51 0.91 -13.80
C ALA A 46 -9.21 -0.44 -13.63
N ALA A 47 -10.54 -0.47 -13.70
CA ALA A 47 -11.32 -1.70 -13.64
C ALA A 47 -10.98 -2.66 -14.81
N GLU A 48 -10.87 -2.14 -16.04
CA GLU A 48 -10.47 -2.90 -17.23
C GLU A 48 -9.05 -3.49 -17.12
N ASN A 49 -8.18 -2.85 -16.33
CA ASN A 49 -6.82 -3.31 -16.06
C ASN A 49 -6.70 -4.13 -14.76
N ASN A 50 -7.83 -4.62 -14.21
CA ASN A 50 -7.91 -5.45 -13.01
C ASN A 50 -7.38 -4.79 -11.73
N CYS A 51 -7.48 -3.47 -11.61
CA CYS A 51 -7.30 -2.82 -10.32
C CYS A 51 -8.41 -3.28 -9.35
N ALA A 52 -8.02 -3.63 -8.13
CA ALA A 52 -8.96 -4.02 -7.08
C ALA A 52 -9.77 -2.81 -6.56
N GLY A 53 -9.24 -1.61 -6.73
CA GLY A 53 -9.89 -0.36 -6.34
C GLY A 53 -8.97 0.84 -6.51
N ILE A 54 -9.52 2.03 -6.28
CA ILE A 54 -8.80 3.31 -6.26
C ILE A 54 -9.14 4.02 -4.94
N SER A 55 -8.16 4.67 -4.34
CA SER A 55 -8.38 5.66 -3.27
C SER A 55 -7.72 6.98 -3.62
N TYR A 56 -8.16 8.04 -2.96
CA TYR A 56 -7.64 9.39 -3.16
C TYR A 56 -7.17 9.93 -1.82
N SER A 57 -5.99 10.53 -1.82
CA SER A 57 -5.38 11.07 -0.61
C SER A 57 -5.01 12.53 -0.83
N LYS A 58 -5.53 13.39 0.04
CA LYS A 58 -5.06 14.77 0.19
C LYS A 58 -4.14 14.82 1.40
N LEU A 59 -2.88 15.16 1.19
CA LEU A 59 -1.89 15.21 2.25
C LEU A 59 -2.08 16.48 3.07
N SER A 60 -2.14 16.35 4.40
CA SER A 60 -2.17 17.51 5.30
C SER A 60 -0.84 18.28 5.25
N ASP A 61 -0.90 19.60 5.49
CA ASP A 61 0.29 20.46 5.47
C ASP A 61 1.34 20.01 6.51
N ASP A 62 0.89 19.58 7.69
CA ASP A 62 1.76 19.03 8.74
C ASP A 62 2.49 17.78 8.26
N PHE A 63 1.76 16.85 7.62
CA PHE A 63 2.36 15.63 7.07
C PHE A 63 3.36 15.95 5.97
N ARG A 64 3.03 16.86 5.04
CA ARG A 64 3.97 17.26 3.98
C ARG A 64 5.23 17.90 4.54
N LYS A 65 5.09 18.74 5.56
CA LYS A 65 6.23 19.37 6.25
C LYS A 65 7.10 18.36 6.98
N GLU A 66 6.51 17.42 7.71
CA GLU A 66 7.22 16.37 8.44
C GLU A 66 8.07 15.49 7.50
N TRP A 67 7.52 15.17 6.32
CA TRP A 67 8.13 14.24 5.37
C TRP A 67 8.83 14.94 4.19
N ASN A 68 8.94 16.27 4.20
CA ASN A 68 9.51 17.09 3.13
C ASN A 68 8.94 16.76 1.73
N ILE A 69 7.61 16.76 1.64
CA ILE A 69 6.84 16.46 0.42
C ILE A 69 6.41 17.76 -0.26
N ASP A 70 6.58 17.84 -1.57
CA ASP A 70 6.24 19.00 -2.41
C ASP A 70 4.98 18.82 -3.27
N PHE A 71 4.22 17.74 -3.06
CA PHE A 71 2.95 17.46 -3.73
C PHE A 71 1.79 17.27 -2.74
N ASP A 72 0.58 17.67 -3.15
CA ASP A 72 -0.59 17.67 -2.26
C ASP A 72 -1.44 16.42 -2.38
N ASN A 73 -1.64 15.93 -3.60
CA ASN A 73 -2.69 14.96 -3.90
C ASN A 73 -2.13 13.70 -4.54
N VAL A 74 -2.62 12.54 -4.08
CA VAL A 74 -2.19 11.23 -4.52
C VAL A 74 -3.38 10.36 -4.88
N ILE A 75 -3.30 9.69 -6.02
CA ILE A 75 -4.20 8.61 -6.43
C ILE A 75 -3.53 7.29 -6.10
N ILE A 76 -4.21 6.43 -5.35
CA ILE A 76 -3.73 5.12 -4.90
C ILE A 76 -4.43 4.05 -5.72
N PHE A 77 -3.67 3.35 -6.57
CA PHE A 77 -4.17 2.21 -7.33
C PHE A 77 -3.89 0.92 -6.57
N LYS A 78 -4.95 0.15 -6.31
CA LYS A 78 -4.88 -1.09 -5.55
C LYS A 78 -4.90 -2.29 -6.51
N TYR A 79 -4.13 -3.32 -6.19
CA TYR A 79 -4.16 -4.58 -6.93
C TYR A 79 -4.19 -5.77 -5.98
N LEU A 80 -4.81 -6.85 -6.43
CA LEU A 80 -4.82 -8.10 -5.71
C LEU A 80 -3.46 -8.79 -5.92
N MET A 81 -2.74 -9.08 -4.84
CA MET A 81 -1.56 -9.92 -4.91
C MET A 81 -1.96 -11.36 -5.21
N SER A 82 -1.22 -12.06 -6.07
CA SER A 82 -1.51 -13.45 -6.44
C SER A 82 -1.53 -14.38 -5.21
N PRO A 83 -2.68 -14.98 -4.86
CA PRO A 83 -2.79 -15.91 -3.75
C PRO A 83 -1.85 -17.11 -3.89
N GLU A 84 -1.66 -17.60 -5.11
CA GLU A 84 -0.81 -18.74 -5.43
C GLU A 84 0.64 -18.44 -5.03
N ILE A 85 1.15 -17.25 -5.37
CA ILE A 85 2.50 -16.81 -5.00
C ILE A 85 2.57 -16.60 -3.48
N LEU A 86 1.58 -15.95 -2.88
CA LEU A 86 1.55 -15.70 -1.44
C LEU A 86 1.61 -16.97 -0.61
N GLU A 87 0.95 -18.05 -1.06
CA GLU A 87 0.85 -19.32 -0.37
C GLU A 87 2.05 -20.25 -0.58
N MET A 88 2.96 -19.92 -1.51
CA MET A 88 4.23 -20.64 -1.66
C MET A 88 5.10 -20.53 -0.40
N ASP A 89 5.89 -21.57 -0.15
CA ASP A 89 6.98 -21.51 0.82
C ASP A 89 8.05 -20.49 0.41
N GLN A 90 8.75 -19.97 1.42
CA GLN A 90 9.86 -19.05 1.22
C GLN A 90 10.92 -19.70 0.32
N SER A 91 11.24 -19.03 -0.78
CA SER A 91 12.19 -19.54 -1.76
C SER A 91 12.64 -18.41 -2.68
N LYS A 92 13.81 -18.57 -3.31
CA LYS A 92 14.27 -17.65 -4.36
C LYS A 92 13.26 -17.53 -5.51
N LEU A 93 12.58 -18.64 -5.85
CA LEU A 93 11.54 -18.65 -6.86
C LEU A 93 10.36 -17.76 -6.44
N LYS A 94 9.87 -17.89 -5.20
CA LYS A 94 8.81 -17.02 -4.68
C LYS A 94 9.20 -15.54 -4.77
N CYS A 95 10.40 -15.17 -4.30
CA CYS A 95 10.88 -13.79 -4.40
C CYS A 95 10.89 -13.27 -5.85
N LYS A 96 11.37 -14.10 -6.79
CA LYS A 96 11.37 -13.76 -8.21
C LYS A 96 9.94 -13.54 -8.73
N LEU A 97 9.00 -14.43 -8.41
CA LEU A 97 7.62 -14.31 -8.87
C LEU A 97 6.91 -13.08 -8.29
N ILE A 98 7.15 -12.75 -7.01
CA ILE A 98 6.62 -11.52 -6.39
C ILE A 98 7.19 -10.29 -7.11
N ASP A 99 8.48 -10.29 -7.44
CA ASP A 99 9.06 -9.18 -8.20
C ASP A 99 8.52 -9.11 -9.63
N ASP A 100 8.43 -10.24 -10.35
CA ASP A 100 7.90 -10.27 -11.71
C ASP A 100 6.45 -9.72 -11.76
N GLU A 101 5.60 -10.10 -10.79
CA GLU A 101 4.25 -9.52 -10.60
C GLU A 101 4.31 -8.01 -10.34
N PHE A 102 5.16 -7.59 -9.40
CA PHE A 102 5.35 -6.17 -9.08
C PHE A 102 5.83 -5.35 -10.29
N GLN A 103 6.75 -5.86 -11.10
CA GLN A 103 7.23 -5.21 -12.32
C GLN A 103 6.12 -5.11 -13.37
N GLU A 104 5.32 -6.16 -13.53
CA GLU A 104 4.19 -6.15 -14.47
C GLU A 104 3.15 -5.11 -14.08
N ILE A 105 2.78 -5.05 -12.80
CA ILE A 105 1.79 -4.11 -12.30
C ILE A 105 2.35 -2.69 -12.33
N GLY A 106 3.61 -2.50 -11.92
CA GLY A 106 4.28 -1.21 -11.99
C GLY A 106 4.29 -0.63 -13.40
N ARG A 107 4.54 -1.46 -14.44
CA ARG A 107 4.42 -1.06 -15.85
C ARG A 107 3.02 -0.53 -16.21
N LYS A 108 1.96 -1.16 -15.71
CA LYS A 108 0.57 -0.73 -15.94
C LYS A 108 0.31 0.65 -15.33
N MET A 109 0.95 0.98 -14.19
CA MET A 109 0.77 2.27 -13.52
C MET A 109 1.22 3.48 -14.35
N TYR A 110 2.28 3.31 -15.15
CA TYR A 110 2.68 4.35 -16.10
C TYR A 110 1.60 4.64 -17.15
N GLY A 111 0.78 3.64 -17.51
CA GLY A 111 -0.37 3.82 -18.39
C GLY A 111 -1.44 4.73 -17.79
N PHE A 112 -1.72 4.62 -16.49
CA PHE A 112 -2.64 5.54 -15.80
C PHE A 112 -2.06 6.95 -15.69
N ALA A 113 -0.76 7.07 -15.41
CA ALA A 113 -0.11 8.38 -15.38
C ALA A 113 -0.14 9.04 -16.77
N ASP A 114 0.17 8.30 -17.83
CA ASP A 114 0.10 8.78 -19.22
C ASP A 114 -1.34 9.16 -19.62
N PHE A 115 -2.35 8.44 -19.13
CA PHE A 115 -3.75 8.82 -19.32
C PHE A 115 -4.04 10.20 -18.69
N LEU A 116 -3.59 10.43 -17.46
CA LEU A 116 -3.76 11.73 -16.79
C LEU A 116 -3.01 12.85 -17.53
N ARG A 117 -1.77 12.58 -17.99
CA ARG A 117 -0.96 13.54 -18.76
C ARG A 117 -1.60 13.91 -20.10
N LYS A 118 -2.20 12.95 -20.80
CA LYS A 118 -2.97 13.21 -22.04
C LYS A 118 -4.20 14.10 -21.80
N ASN A 119 -4.74 14.07 -20.58
CA ASN A 119 -5.84 14.94 -20.15
C ASN A 119 -5.32 16.23 -19.48
N GLU A 120 -4.05 16.59 -19.72
CA GLU A 120 -3.41 17.83 -19.27
C GLU A 120 -3.24 17.95 -17.74
N PHE A 121 -3.21 16.84 -17.02
CA PHE A 121 -2.81 16.80 -15.60
C PHE A 121 -1.35 16.41 -15.46
N SER A 122 -0.65 16.98 -14.48
CA SER A 122 0.62 16.40 -14.04
C SER A 122 0.32 15.10 -13.28
N ALA A 123 1.13 14.08 -13.53
CA ALA A 123 0.98 12.79 -12.90
C ALA A 123 2.33 12.10 -12.82
N GLU A 124 2.80 11.77 -11.62
CA GLU A 124 4.02 10.99 -11.46
C GLU A 124 3.85 9.87 -10.43
N LEU A 125 4.24 8.68 -10.86
CA LEU A 125 4.40 7.50 -10.03
C LEU A 125 5.44 7.78 -8.93
N LEU A 126 5.01 7.66 -7.68
CA LEU A 126 5.91 7.61 -6.54
C LEU A 126 6.72 6.33 -6.61
N ASN A 127 8.04 6.43 -6.45
CA ASN A 127 8.91 5.26 -6.45
C ASN A 127 8.58 4.38 -5.23
N PRO A 128 8.01 3.16 -5.44
CA PRO A 128 7.60 2.29 -4.33
C PRO A 128 8.77 1.71 -3.51
N LEU A 129 9.99 1.81 -4.04
CA LEU A 129 11.20 1.39 -3.33
C LEU A 129 11.90 2.54 -2.61
N ASP A 130 11.41 3.78 -2.76
CA ASP A 130 11.88 4.92 -1.98
C ASP A 130 11.58 4.70 -0.49
N ASP A 131 12.60 4.90 0.34
CA ASP A 131 12.54 4.75 1.79
C ASP A 131 12.54 6.10 2.53
N LYS A 132 12.66 7.22 1.81
CA LYS A 132 12.53 8.57 2.36
C LYS A 132 11.13 8.84 2.89
N ILE A 133 10.12 8.21 2.28
CA ILE A 133 8.73 8.35 2.68
C ILE A 133 8.03 7.01 2.83
N SER A 134 7.22 6.88 3.87
CA SER A 134 6.36 5.72 4.05
C SER A 134 5.12 5.83 3.17
N LEU A 135 5.08 5.06 2.07
CA LEU A 135 3.85 4.96 1.26
C LEU A 135 2.64 4.48 2.07
N ARG A 136 2.86 3.66 3.10
CA ARG A 136 1.78 3.26 4.03
C ARG A 136 1.23 4.46 4.82
N ALA A 137 2.08 5.41 5.17
CA ALA A 137 1.66 6.64 5.85
C ALA A 137 0.88 7.56 4.90
N ILE A 138 1.28 7.67 3.63
CA ILE A 138 0.47 8.33 2.59
C ILE A 138 -0.90 7.65 2.47
N ALA A 139 -0.94 6.30 2.43
CA ALA A 139 -2.21 5.59 2.33
C ALA A 139 -3.16 5.89 3.52
N MET A 140 -2.64 6.09 4.73
CA MET A 140 -3.45 6.48 5.89
C MET A 140 -4.14 7.85 5.71
N GLN A 141 -3.52 8.79 5.00
CA GLN A 141 -4.10 10.12 4.73
C GLN A 141 -5.32 10.06 3.79
N SER A 142 -5.55 8.94 3.10
CA SER A 142 -6.75 8.74 2.25
C SER A 142 -8.04 8.49 3.03
N ASN A 143 -7.95 8.24 4.35
CA ASN A 143 -9.05 7.73 5.17
C ASN A 143 -9.67 6.41 4.68
N ASP A 144 -9.00 5.69 3.78
CA ASP A 144 -9.48 4.44 3.18
C ASP A 144 -8.56 3.23 3.48
N ALA A 145 -7.51 3.45 4.27
CA ALA A 145 -6.58 2.42 4.72
C ALA A 145 -6.40 2.47 6.24
N VAL A 146 -6.02 1.34 6.83
CA VAL A 146 -5.47 1.25 8.19
C VAL A 146 -4.22 0.41 8.22
N ILE A 147 -3.22 0.81 9.01
CA ILE A 147 -2.06 -0.04 9.28
C ILE A 147 -2.44 -1.07 10.35
N THR A 148 -2.32 -2.34 10.01
CA THR A 148 -2.56 -3.46 10.91
C THR A 148 -1.36 -3.69 11.84
N ARG A 149 -1.56 -4.47 12.92
CA ARG A 149 -0.49 -4.84 13.87
C ARG A 149 0.71 -5.55 13.23
N SER A 150 0.54 -6.16 12.05
CA SER A 150 1.64 -6.72 11.25
C SER A 150 2.35 -5.71 10.34
N ASN A 151 2.13 -4.40 10.55
CA ASN A 151 2.69 -3.30 9.75
C ASN A 151 2.36 -3.37 8.25
N MET A 152 1.18 -3.92 7.92
CA MET A 152 0.65 -3.97 6.56
C MET A 152 -0.57 -3.07 6.45
N CYS A 153 -0.75 -2.40 5.31
CA CYS A 153 -1.99 -1.68 5.01
C CYS A 153 -3.11 -2.68 4.76
N LEU A 154 -4.25 -2.42 5.40
CA LEU A 154 -5.51 -3.07 5.12
C LEU A 154 -6.42 -2.05 4.43
N PHE A 155 -7.01 -2.47 3.33
CA PHE A 155 -8.15 -1.81 2.70
C PHE A 155 -9.41 -2.68 2.88
N LYS A 156 -10.59 -2.17 2.52
CA LYS A 156 -11.83 -2.97 2.59
C LYS A 156 -11.81 -4.16 1.64
N GLU A 157 -11.10 -4.03 0.53
CA GLU A 157 -10.88 -5.05 -0.49
C GLU A 157 -10.10 -6.25 0.08
N GLY A 158 -9.16 -6.03 1.00
CA GLY A 158 -8.41 -7.11 1.64
C GLY A 158 -7.07 -6.69 2.23
N LEU A 159 -6.40 -7.66 2.88
CA LEU A 159 -5.04 -7.51 3.37
C LEU A 159 -3.99 -7.88 2.32
N ASN A 160 -4.36 -8.73 1.35
CA ASN A 160 -3.54 -9.12 0.20
C ASN A 160 -3.64 -8.11 -0.94
N ILE A 161 -3.67 -6.83 -0.59
CA ILE A 161 -3.74 -5.71 -1.52
C ILE A 161 -2.36 -5.06 -1.55
N GLY A 162 -1.72 -5.12 -2.71
CA GLY A 162 -0.60 -4.25 -3.04
C GLY A 162 -1.13 -2.92 -3.60
N PHE A 163 -0.31 -1.88 -3.58
CA PHE A 163 -0.70 -0.60 -4.13
C PHE A 163 0.46 0.19 -4.71
N PHE A 164 0.13 1.02 -5.69
CA PHE A 164 0.99 2.02 -6.29
C PHE A 164 0.35 3.39 -6.15
N MET A 165 1.15 4.43 -6.23
CA MET A 165 0.72 5.80 -5.96
C MET A 165 1.18 6.74 -7.05
N ILE A 166 0.25 7.52 -7.59
CA ILE A 166 0.54 8.58 -8.54
C ILE A 166 0.22 9.89 -7.86
N HIS A 167 1.21 10.75 -7.66
CA HIS A 167 0.95 12.13 -7.25
C HIS A 167 0.52 12.96 -8.46
N THR A 168 -0.38 13.92 -8.26
CA THR A 168 -1.02 14.65 -9.35
C THR A 168 -1.40 16.07 -8.95
N SER A 169 -1.55 16.94 -9.94
CA SER A 169 -2.06 18.32 -9.79
C SER A 169 -3.56 18.42 -9.52
N ILE A 170 -4.32 17.33 -9.64
CA ILE A 170 -5.78 17.36 -9.48
C ILE A 170 -6.15 17.65 -8.01
N GLU A 171 -6.92 18.71 -7.79
CA GLU A 171 -7.32 19.21 -6.47
C GLU A 171 -8.74 18.81 -6.04
N ASN A 172 -9.60 18.42 -6.98
CA ASN A 172 -11.02 18.10 -6.74
C ASN A 172 -11.32 16.59 -6.82
N LEU A 173 -10.36 15.75 -6.44
CA LEU A 173 -10.58 14.30 -6.32
C LEU A 173 -11.61 14.00 -5.20
N PRO A 174 -12.33 12.86 -5.26
CA PRO A 174 -13.35 12.53 -4.27
C PRO A 174 -12.74 12.02 -2.96
N PHE A 175 -12.15 12.94 -2.18
CA PHE A 175 -11.49 12.64 -0.91
C PHE A 175 -12.49 12.24 0.17
N LYS A 176 -12.16 11.17 0.90
CA LYS A 176 -12.95 10.69 2.02
C LYS A 176 -12.65 11.50 3.28
N GLN A 177 -13.69 11.98 3.95
CA GLN A 177 -13.55 12.87 5.12
C GLN A 177 -13.15 12.12 6.41
N GLU A 178 -13.60 10.88 6.58
CA GLU A 178 -13.38 10.12 7.80
C GLU A 178 -12.99 8.67 7.52
N ASN A 179 -12.17 8.10 8.40
CA ASN A 179 -11.75 6.71 8.32
C ASN A 179 -12.69 5.78 9.12
N ASP A 180 -13.57 5.08 8.42
CA ASP A 180 -14.52 4.13 9.00
C ASP A 180 -13.90 2.76 9.36
N MET A 181 -12.58 2.62 9.23
CA MET A 181 -11.84 1.39 9.53
C MET A 181 -11.03 1.47 10.83
N CYS A 182 -11.05 2.59 11.56
CA CYS A 182 -10.27 2.79 12.80
C CYS A 182 -10.50 1.70 13.88
N TRP A 183 -11.66 1.05 13.89
CA TRP A 183 -11.96 -0.09 14.79
C TRP A 183 -11.01 -1.30 14.62
N VAL A 184 -10.32 -1.39 13.48
CA VAL A 184 -9.35 -2.47 13.20
C VAL A 184 -8.20 -2.45 14.20
N GLY A 185 -7.76 -1.28 14.67
CA GLY A 185 -6.74 -1.17 15.72
C GLY A 185 -7.15 -1.89 17.00
N GLU A 186 -8.36 -1.64 17.47
CA GLU A 186 -8.94 -2.30 18.65
C GLU A 186 -9.11 -3.81 18.45
N PHE A 187 -9.53 -4.23 17.25
CA PHE A 187 -9.57 -5.65 16.92
C PHE A 187 -8.16 -6.27 16.99
N CYS A 188 -7.17 -5.60 16.41
CA CYS A 188 -5.79 -6.05 16.35
C CYS A 188 -5.17 -6.20 17.75
N LYS A 189 -5.44 -5.31 18.71
CA LYS A 189 -4.98 -5.41 20.11
C LYS A 189 -5.33 -6.75 20.75
N THR A 190 -6.54 -7.27 20.49
CA THR A 190 -6.98 -8.57 21.06
C THR A 190 -6.65 -9.80 20.20
N CYS A 191 -6.32 -9.61 18.92
CA CYS A 191 -6.10 -10.73 17.99
C CYS A 191 -4.69 -11.34 18.13
N GLY A 192 -3.64 -10.55 17.88
CA GLY A 192 -2.22 -10.94 17.99
C GLY A 192 -1.76 -12.16 17.18
N LYS A 193 -2.55 -12.65 16.20
CA LYS A 193 -2.22 -13.87 15.45
C LYS A 193 -0.93 -13.75 14.63
N CYS A 194 -0.67 -12.58 14.04
CA CYS A 194 0.54 -12.32 13.26
C CYS A 194 1.82 -12.48 14.09
N ILE A 195 1.77 -12.09 15.37
CA ILE A 195 2.90 -12.20 16.31
C ILE A 195 3.10 -13.67 16.68
N ARG A 196 2.05 -14.33 17.20
CA ARG A 196 2.12 -15.73 17.67
C ARG A 196 2.47 -16.75 16.57
N LYS A 197 2.35 -16.38 15.30
CA LYS A 197 2.62 -17.24 14.15
C LYS A 197 3.79 -16.75 13.31
N CYS A 198 4.53 -15.74 13.77
CA CYS A 198 5.73 -15.29 13.09
C CYS A 198 6.83 -16.36 13.25
N PRO A 199 7.38 -16.91 12.16
CA PRO A 199 8.43 -17.94 12.26
C PRO A 199 9.72 -17.38 12.86
N GLU A 200 10.02 -16.10 12.58
CA GLU A 200 11.25 -15.43 13.01
C GLU A 200 11.13 -14.67 14.33
N ASN A 201 9.97 -14.69 14.99
CA ASN A 201 9.68 -13.84 16.15
C ASN A 201 10.05 -12.36 15.90
N ALA A 202 9.72 -11.83 14.72
CA ALA A 202 10.14 -10.52 14.24
C ALA A 202 9.34 -9.34 14.84
N PHE A 203 9.00 -9.41 16.12
CA PHE A 203 8.27 -8.37 16.85
C PHE A 203 8.99 -8.06 18.17
N ASP A 204 9.08 -6.78 18.54
CA ASP A 204 9.68 -6.35 19.81
C ASP A 204 8.69 -6.46 21.00
N GLU A 205 9.11 -6.03 22.19
CA GLU A 205 8.29 -6.01 23.41
C GLU A 205 7.08 -5.08 23.31
N ASN A 206 7.14 -4.07 22.43
CA ASN A 206 6.04 -3.17 22.11
C ASN A 206 5.20 -3.67 20.92
N GLU A 207 5.50 -4.88 20.45
CA GLU A 207 4.81 -5.58 19.37
C GLU A 207 4.96 -4.89 18.00
N LEU A 208 6.04 -4.12 17.82
CA LEU A 208 6.40 -3.49 16.56
C LEU A 208 7.28 -4.43 15.73
N VAL A 209 7.13 -4.37 14.41
CA VAL A 209 7.87 -5.25 13.49
C VAL A 209 9.35 -4.86 13.44
N LEU A 210 10.21 -5.79 13.82
CA LEU A 210 11.66 -5.68 13.70
C LEU A 210 12.10 -5.94 12.25
N ARG A 211 12.29 -4.88 11.47
CA ARG A 211 12.63 -4.98 10.03
C ARG A 211 13.88 -5.82 9.74
N LYS A 212 14.90 -5.75 10.61
CA LYS A 212 16.14 -6.54 10.47
C LYS A 212 15.92 -8.05 10.67
N VAL A 213 14.88 -8.43 11.39
CA VAL A 213 14.53 -9.84 11.69
C VAL A 213 13.52 -10.36 10.67
N CYS A 214 12.54 -9.54 10.29
CA CYS A 214 11.50 -9.92 9.34
C CYS A 214 12.10 -10.32 7.97
N THR A 215 11.77 -11.52 7.49
CA THR A 215 12.25 -12.06 6.21
C THR A 215 11.28 -11.79 5.05
N ALA A 216 10.20 -11.03 5.24
CA ALA A 216 9.23 -10.73 4.18
C ALA A 216 9.86 -10.08 2.93
N HIS A 217 10.76 -9.11 3.13
CA HIS A 217 11.42 -8.37 2.05
C HIS A 217 12.71 -9.04 1.54
N ARG A 218 13.20 -10.08 2.22
CA ARG A 218 14.42 -10.83 1.84
C ARG A 218 14.12 -12.17 1.18
N GLU A 219 13.13 -12.88 1.71
CA GLU A 219 12.85 -14.28 1.39
C GLU A 219 11.36 -14.52 1.05
N GLY A 220 10.57 -13.46 0.91
CA GLY A 220 9.18 -13.56 0.51
C GLY A 220 8.28 -14.17 1.60
N CYS A 221 8.62 -14.00 2.89
CA CYS A 221 7.75 -14.44 3.98
C CYS A 221 6.38 -13.74 3.90
N SER A 222 5.29 -14.52 3.92
CA SER A 222 3.90 -14.02 3.90
C SER A 222 3.08 -14.52 5.09
N GLN A 223 3.73 -15.19 6.06
CA GLN A 223 3.02 -15.96 7.09
C GLN A 223 2.06 -15.12 7.94
N CYS A 224 2.45 -13.89 8.31
CA CYS A 224 1.60 -13.00 9.08
C CYS A 224 0.32 -12.57 8.31
N MET A 225 0.40 -12.47 6.97
CA MET A 225 -0.74 -12.23 6.10
C MET A 225 -1.63 -13.46 6.03
N LEU A 226 -1.06 -14.63 5.73
CA LEU A 226 -1.78 -15.89 5.57
C LEU A 226 -2.59 -16.28 6.81
N VAL A 227 -2.09 -15.97 8.02
CA VAL A 227 -2.79 -16.28 9.28
C VAL A 227 -3.77 -15.19 9.73
N CYS A 228 -3.76 -14.02 9.09
CA CYS A 228 -4.59 -12.89 9.49
C CYS A 228 -6.08 -13.16 9.22
N PRO A 229 -6.98 -12.86 10.18
CA PRO A 229 -8.41 -12.99 9.96
C PRO A 229 -8.94 -12.17 8.78
N PHE A 230 -8.33 -11.01 8.50
CA PHE A 230 -8.72 -10.15 7.37
C PHE A 230 -8.41 -10.77 6.02
N TYR A 231 -7.30 -11.52 5.89
CA TYR A 231 -7.02 -12.33 4.70
C TYR A 231 -7.97 -13.54 4.64
N LYS A 232 -7.98 -14.38 5.68
CA LYS A 232 -8.73 -15.66 5.66
C LYS A 232 -10.25 -15.53 5.55
N LYS A 233 -10.83 -14.43 6.05
CA LYS A 233 -12.30 -14.28 6.16
C LYS A 233 -12.82 -13.04 5.43
N GLY A 234 -11.95 -12.12 5.03
CA GLY A 234 -12.33 -10.84 4.45
C GLY A 234 -12.80 -9.81 5.48
N TYR A 235 -12.68 -8.54 5.13
CA TYR A 235 -13.02 -7.40 5.98
C TYR A 235 -14.46 -7.46 6.52
N ILE A 236 -15.44 -7.66 5.65
CA ILE A 236 -16.88 -7.61 5.97
C ILE A 236 -17.23 -8.62 7.07
N LYS A 237 -16.77 -9.87 6.95
CA LYS A 237 -17.07 -10.91 7.94
C LYS A 237 -16.41 -10.63 9.30
N ILE A 238 -15.24 -10.01 9.32
CA ILE A 238 -14.56 -9.62 10.58
C ILE A 238 -15.29 -8.44 11.23
N LYS A 239 -15.68 -7.43 10.44
CA LYS A 239 -16.46 -6.28 10.93
C LYS A 239 -17.76 -6.73 11.60
N GLN A 240 -18.56 -7.55 10.93
CA GLN A 240 -19.81 -8.09 11.48
C GLN A 240 -19.61 -8.83 12.81
N LYS A 241 -18.52 -9.60 12.95
CA LYS A 241 -18.20 -10.30 14.20
C LYS A 241 -17.75 -9.36 15.31
N TYR A 242 -16.98 -8.34 14.96
CA TYR A 242 -16.54 -7.32 15.91
C TYR A 242 -17.75 -6.54 16.45
N ASP A 243 -18.65 -6.08 15.58
CA ASP A 243 -19.82 -5.29 15.98
C ASP A 243 -20.76 -6.09 16.89
N LYS A 244 -21.00 -7.38 16.59
CA LYS A 244 -21.76 -8.28 17.48
C LYS A 244 -21.12 -8.40 18.88
N ARG A 245 -19.79 -8.48 18.94
CA ARG A 245 -19.06 -8.56 20.22
C ARG A 245 -19.16 -7.25 21.00
N VAL A 246 -19.09 -6.10 20.32
CA VAL A 246 -19.24 -4.78 20.95
C VAL A 246 -20.66 -4.58 21.47
N ALA A 247 -21.68 -4.93 20.69
CA ALA A 247 -23.07 -4.84 21.10
C ALA A 247 -23.34 -5.67 22.37
N LYS A 248 -22.85 -6.92 22.43
CA LYS A 248 -22.99 -7.79 23.60
C LYS A 248 -22.26 -7.27 24.86
N LYS A 249 -21.26 -6.40 24.72
CA LYS A 249 -20.57 -5.80 25.88
C LYS A 249 -21.27 -4.54 26.41
N ARG A 250 -22.19 -3.97 25.63
CA ARG A 250 -22.92 -2.74 25.97
C ARG A 250 -24.30 -2.99 26.56
N GLY A 251 -24.87 -4.18 26.34
CA GLY A 251 -26.09 -4.66 27.01
C GLY A 251 -25.74 -5.72 28.04
#